data_AF-A0A501XE13-F1
#
_entry.id   AF-A0A501XE13-F1
#
_cell.length_a   1.000
_cell.length_b   1.000
_cell.length_c   1.000
_cell.angle_alpha   90.00
_cell.angle_beta   90.00
_cell.angle_gamma   90.00
#
_symmetry.space_group_name_H-M   'P 1'
#
loop_
_entity.id
_entity.type
_entity.pdbx_description
1 polymer ?
#
loop_
_entity_poly.entity_id
_entity_poly.type
_entity_poly.pdbx_seq_one_letter_code
_entity_poly.pdbx_strand_id
1 'polypeptide(L)'
;MAGMRKKHTRPGLHTIIEDMAERVGQQADGATHVVYVILDPTQPDPLGQFKALPIYVGVSRRIRRRVKQHFRCAAYNEFGNKVIYRRLRNLLLQNVVAEIEVIERFDTKLDAMIAETVHAQRLLKAGYILCNRWFFQRYILTEREMEKVVDRIRYAAAMEAAGWD
;
A
#
# COMPACT_ATOMS: atom_id res chain seq x y z
N MET A 1 -30.87 -22.97 8.02
CA MET A 1 -29.47 -23.43 7.85
C MET A 1 -28.88 -22.78 6.60
N ALA A 2 -28.08 -21.72 6.77
CA ALA A 2 -27.46 -21.02 5.65
C ALA A 2 -26.13 -21.71 5.29
N GLY A 3 -26.11 -22.41 4.16
CA GLY A 3 -24.92 -23.07 3.63
C GLY A 3 -23.81 -22.07 3.34
N MET A 4 -22.70 -22.18 4.08
CA MET A 4 -21.43 -21.55 3.73
C MET A 4 -21.02 -22.01 2.32
N ARG A 5 -21.12 -21.11 1.34
CA ARG A 5 -20.53 -21.31 0.02
C ARG A 5 -19.04 -21.59 0.20
N LYS A 6 -18.60 -22.77 -0.26
CA LYS A 6 -17.19 -23.17 -0.35
C LYS A 6 -16.40 -22.03 -0.98
N LYS A 7 -15.37 -21.54 -0.28
CA LYS A 7 -14.46 -20.49 -0.77
C LYS A 7 -13.72 -21.03 -1.99
N HIS A 8 -14.19 -20.68 -3.18
CA HIS A 8 -13.47 -20.96 -4.43
C HIS A 8 -12.36 -19.92 -4.56
N THR A 9 -11.27 -20.08 -3.80
CA THR A 9 -9.99 -19.52 -4.25
C THR A 9 -9.68 -20.22 -5.57
N ARG A 10 -9.68 -19.46 -6.66
CA ARG A 10 -9.48 -20.01 -8.00
C ARG A 10 -8.18 -20.81 -8.07
N PRO A 11 -8.15 -21.93 -8.81
CA PRO A 11 -6.90 -22.51 -9.26
C PRO A 11 -6.05 -21.41 -9.90
N GLY A 12 -4.83 -21.18 -9.38
CA GLY A 12 -3.89 -20.21 -9.93
C GLY A 12 -3.86 -18.81 -9.27
N LEU A 13 -4.90 -18.36 -8.55
CA LEU A 13 -4.82 -17.05 -7.87
C LEU A 13 -3.74 -17.03 -6.79
N HIS A 14 -3.59 -18.14 -6.07
CA HIS A 14 -2.51 -18.33 -5.12
C HIS A 14 -1.14 -18.19 -5.80
N THR A 15 -0.93 -18.86 -6.92
CA THR A 15 0.31 -18.78 -7.71
C THR A 15 0.61 -17.35 -8.16
N ILE A 16 -0.38 -16.64 -8.72
CA ILE A 16 -0.21 -15.23 -9.13
C ILE A 16 0.22 -14.34 -7.97
N ILE A 17 -0.39 -14.51 -6.79
CA ILE A 17 -0.04 -13.73 -5.59
C ILE A 17 1.35 -14.10 -5.07
N GLU A 18 1.72 -15.38 -5.12
CA GLU A 18 3.05 -15.86 -4.74
C GLU A 18 4.13 -15.29 -5.67
N ASP A 19 3.94 -15.39 -6.98
CA ASP A 19 4.87 -14.86 -7.99
C ASP A 19 5.01 -13.34 -7.85
N MET A 20 3.90 -12.63 -7.60
CA MET A 20 3.93 -11.20 -7.31
C MET A 20 4.70 -10.90 -6.02
N ALA A 21 4.45 -11.66 -4.95
CA ALA A 21 5.16 -11.47 -3.69
C ALA A 21 6.67 -11.69 -3.86
N GLU A 22 7.07 -12.68 -4.65
CA GLU A 22 8.48 -12.94 -4.98
C GLU A 22 9.08 -11.79 -5.79
N ARG A 23 8.45 -11.41 -6.91
CA ARG A 23 8.90 -10.30 -7.77
C ARG A 23 9.04 -8.98 -6.99
N VAL A 24 8.04 -8.61 -6.21
CA VAL A 24 8.10 -7.38 -5.39
C VAL A 24 9.12 -7.52 -4.26
N GLY A 25 9.31 -8.75 -3.74
CA GLY A 25 10.37 -9.08 -2.82
C GLY A 25 11.77 -8.85 -3.40
N GLN A 26 11.98 -9.20 -4.68
CA GLN A 26 13.24 -8.93 -5.39
C GLN A 26 13.42 -7.43 -5.62
N GLN A 27 12.35 -6.69 -5.94
CA GLN A 27 12.42 -5.23 -6.07
C GLN A 27 12.88 -4.54 -4.79
N ALA A 28 12.67 -5.12 -3.59
CA ALA A 28 13.15 -4.53 -2.34
C ALA A 28 14.68 -4.54 -2.22
N ASP A 29 15.37 -5.40 -2.97
CA ASP A 29 16.84 -5.43 -3.09
C ASP A 29 17.58 -5.36 -1.74
N GLY A 30 17.15 -6.19 -0.78
CA GLY A 30 17.76 -6.27 0.55
C GLY A 30 17.45 -5.10 1.50
N ALA A 31 16.75 -4.06 1.07
CA ALA A 31 16.41 -2.90 1.90
C ALA A 31 15.58 -3.29 3.14
N THR A 32 15.88 -2.65 4.28
CA THR A 32 15.19 -2.92 5.55
C THR A 32 13.74 -2.43 5.50
N HIS A 33 13.50 -1.31 4.82
CA HIS A 33 12.20 -0.69 4.64
C HIS A 33 12.00 -0.32 3.17
N VAL A 34 10.78 -0.47 2.68
CA VAL A 34 10.40 -0.04 1.34
C VAL A 34 9.12 0.75 1.38
N VAL A 35 9.05 1.76 0.51
CA VAL A 35 7.79 2.38 0.11
C VAL A 35 7.33 1.70 -1.17
N TYR A 36 6.06 1.31 -1.20
CA TYR A 36 5.44 0.63 -2.33
C TYR A 36 4.14 1.32 -2.72
N VAL A 37 3.75 1.10 -3.97
CA VAL A 37 2.46 1.54 -4.52
C VAL A 37 1.63 0.30 -4.89
N ILE A 38 0.31 0.40 -4.74
CA ILE A 38 -0.64 -0.55 -5.31
C ILE A 38 -1.32 0.13 -6.49
N LEU A 39 -1.32 -0.56 -7.63
CA LEU A 39 -1.83 -0.08 -8.90
C LEU A 39 -3.08 -0.87 -9.30
N ASP A 40 -4.06 -0.18 -9.84
CA ASP A 40 -5.25 -0.75 -10.43
C ASP A 40 -5.07 -0.87 -11.95
N PRO A 41 -4.86 -2.10 -12.48
CA PRO A 41 -4.56 -2.30 -13.90
C PRO A 41 -5.79 -2.13 -14.80
N THR A 42 -6.98 -1.88 -14.26
CA THR A 42 -8.18 -1.61 -15.07
C THR A 42 -8.20 -0.21 -15.66
N GLN A 43 -7.33 0.69 -15.19
CA GLN A 43 -7.25 2.07 -15.61
C GLN A 43 -5.80 2.45 -15.90
N PRO A 44 -5.55 3.18 -17.01
CA PRO A 44 -4.22 3.72 -17.27
C PRO A 44 -3.88 4.79 -16.23
N ASP A 45 -2.59 5.03 -16.02
CA ASP A 45 -2.12 6.19 -15.27
C ASP A 45 -2.32 7.47 -16.12
N PRO A 46 -3.13 8.45 -15.68
CA PRO A 46 -3.35 9.68 -16.44
C PRO A 46 -2.08 10.50 -16.68
N LEU A 47 -1.04 10.36 -15.86
CA LEU A 47 0.23 11.09 -16.02
C LEU A 47 1.38 10.22 -16.53
N GLY A 48 1.14 8.93 -16.79
CA GLY A 48 2.14 8.00 -17.31
C GLY A 48 3.37 7.79 -16.42
N GLN A 49 3.27 8.03 -15.11
CA GLN A 49 4.34 7.81 -14.14
C GLN A 49 4.44 6.34 -13.72
N PHE A 50 3.32 5.62 -13.77
CA PHE A 50 3.18 4.22 -13.43
C PHE A 50 2.55 3.46 -14.60
N LYS A 51 2.73 2.14 -14.63
CA LYS A 51 2.14 1.26 -15.65
C LYS A 51 0.61 1.18 -15.61
N ALA A 52 0.00 1.63 -14.51
CA ALA A 52 -1.43 1.55 -14.21
C ALA A 52 -1.79 2.56 -13.11
N LEU A 53 -3.08 2.80 -12.88
CA LEU A 53 -3.56 3.81 -11.94
C LEU A 53 -3.12 3.54 -10.48
N PRO A 54 -2.33 4.42 -9.84
CA PRO A 54 -2.04 4.35 -8.42
C PRO A 54 -3.30 4.52 -7.57
N ILE A 55 -3.53 3.57 -6.66
CA ILE A 55 -4.68 3.61 -5.75
C ILE A 55 -4.28 3.58 -4.27
N TYR A 56 -3.03 3.31 -3.93
CA TYR A 56 -2.57 3.28 -2.54
C TYR A 56 -1.03 3.37 -2.47
N VAL A 57 -0.53 4.07 -1.46
CA VAL A 57 0.90 4.09 -1.10
C VAL A 57 1.06 3.48 0.29
N GLY A 58 2.09 2.67 0.48
CA GLY A 58 2.35 2.00 1.74
C GLY A 58 3.83 1.90 2.08
N VAL A 59 4.14 1.74 3.36
CA VAL A 59 5.47 1.35 3.84
C VAL A 59 5.49 -0.09 4.37
N SER A 60 6.60 -0.82 4.19
CA SER A 60 6.78 -2.15 4.78
C SER A 60 8.25 -2.51 5.01
N ARG A 61 8.50 -3.23 6.11
CA ARG A 61 9.77 -3.96 6.36
C ARG A 61 9.77 -5.41 5.89
N ARG A 62 8.62 -5.91 5.42
CA ARG A 62 8.41 -7.32 5.02
C ARG A 62 7.47 -7.37 3.82
N ILE A 63 7.93 -6.82 2.69
CA ILE A 63 7.05 -6.56 1.54
C ILE A 63 6.38 -7.83 1.00
N ARG A 64 7.09 -8.96 0.94
CA ARG A 64 6.53 -10.26 0.52
C ARG A 64 5.31 -10.65 1.35
N ARG A 65 5.44 -10.56 2.69
CA ARG A 65 4.32 -10.83 3.62
C ARG A 65 3.21 -9.81 3.46
N ARG A 66 3.54 -8.54 3.20
CA ARG A 66 2.57 -7.45 3.05
C ARG A 66 1.73 -7.62 1.77
N VAL A 67 2.33 -8.00 0.66
CA VAL A 67 1.63 -8.36 -0.60
C VAL A 67 0.59 -9.43 -0.31
N LYS A 68 1.00 -10.58 0.25
CA LYS A 68 0.10 -11.68 0.60
C LYS A 68 -1.01 -11.23 1.57
N GLN A 69 -0.67 -10.39 2.54
CA GLN A 69 -1.64 -9.87 3.51
C GLN A 69 -2.74 -9.05 2.83
N HIS A 70 -2.41 -8.16 1.90
CA HIS A 70 -3.40 -7.33 1.19
C HIS A 70 -4.44 -8.19 0.48
N PHE A 71 -3.99 -9.19 -0.29
CA PHE A 71 -4.91 -10.08 -1.01
C PHE A 71 -5.66 -11.03 -0.09
N ARG A 72 -5.02 -11.55 0.96
CA ARG A 72 -5.70 -12.36 1.98
C ARG A 72 -6.84 -11.57 2.61
N CYS A 73 -6.58 -10.35 3.08
CA CYS A 73 -7.60 -9.52 3.69
C CYS A 73 -8.73 -9.18 2.72
N ALA A 74 -8.41 -8.86 1.46
CA ALA A 74 -9.41 -8.62 0.42
C ALA A 74 -10.29 -9.85 0.13
N ALA A 75 -9.67 -11.04 -0.03
CA ALA A 75 -10.36 -12.28 -0.36
C ALA A 75 -11.31 -12.76 0.76
N TYR A 76 -10.88 -12.61 2.02
CA TYR A 76 -11.66 -13.00 3.18
C TYR A 76 -12.57 -11.88 3.72
N ASN A 77 -12.57 -10.71 3.08
CA ASN A 77 -13.24 -9.50 3.58
C ASN A 77 -12.83 -9.14 5.03
N GLU A 78 -11.61 -9.48 5.42
CA GLU A 78 -11.05 -9.08 6.70
C GLU A 78 -10.85 -7.56 6.67
N PHE A 79 -11.41 -6.85 7.65
CA PHE A 79 -11.42 -5.38 7.69
C PHE A 79 -12.15 -4.75 6.49
N GLY A 80 -13.32 -5.26 6.13
CA GLY A 80 -14.16 -4.73 5.03
C GLY A 80 -14.52 -3.23 5.12
N ASN A 81 -14.30 -2.59 6.28
CA ASN A 81 -14.40 -1.14 6.45
C ASN A 81 -13.20 -0.35 5.90
N LYS A 82 -12.08 -1.02 5.56
CA LYS A 82 -10.91 -0.37 4.95
C LYS A 82 -11.09 -0.25 3.45
N VAL A 83 -11.05 0.99 2.96
CA VAL A 83 -11.30 1.37 1.55
C VAL A 83 -10.42 0.55 0.59
N ILE A 84 -9.12 0.41 0.89
CA ILE A 84 -8.20 -0.37 0.06
C ILE A 84 -8.62 -1.84 -0.08
N TYR A 85 -9.01 -2.52 0.99
CA TYR A 85 -9.40 -3.93 0.90
C TYR A 85 -10.73 -4.12 0.18
N ARG A 86 -11.64 -3.16 0.30
CA ARG A 86 -12.86 -3.13 -0.52
C ARG A 86 -12.53 -2.95 -2.00
N ARG A 87 -11.60 -2.05 -2.35
CA ARG A 87 -11.15 -1.84 -3.73
C ARG A 87 -10.51 -3.10 -4.30
N LEU A 88 -9.56 -3.70 -3.56
CA LEU A 88 -8.91 -4.96 -3.94
C LEU A 88 -9.91 -6.10 -4.08
N ARG A 89 -10.88 -6.21 -3.17
CA ARG A 89 -11.93 -7.23 -3.26
C ARG A 89 -12.76 -7.06 -4.54
N ASN A 90 -13.11 -5.83 -4.90
CA ASN A 90 -13.87 -5.57 -6.13
C ASN A 90 -13.07 -5.97 -7.38
N LEU A 91 -11.77 -5.69 -7.42
CA LEU A 91 -10.89 -6.16 -8.50
C LEU A 91 -10.85 -7.69 -8.58
N LEU A 92 -10.68 -8.37 -7.44
CA LEU A 92 -10.67 -9.84 -7.39
C LEU A 92 -11.98 -10.45 -7.88
N LEU A 93 -13.13 -9.83 -7.54
CA LEU A 93 -14.45 -10.26 -8.03
C LEU A 93 -14.60 -10.09 -9.56
N GLN A 94 -13.86 -9.15 -10.15
CA GLN A 94 -13.79 -8.91 -11.60
C GLN A 94 -12.68 -9.71 -12.29
N ASN A 95 -12.02 -10.63 -11.60
CA ASN A 95 -10.91 -11.43 -12.13
C ASN A 95 -9.63 -10.64 -12.37
N VAL A 96 -9.49 -9.50 -11.71
CA VAL A 96 -8.33 -8.62 -11.83
C VAL A 96 -7.51 -8.68 -10.54
N VAL A 97 -6.20 -8.84 -10.67
CA VAL A 97 -5.26 -8.75 -9.56
C VAL A 97 -4.57 -7.39 -9.64
N ALA A 98 -4.66 -6.60 -8.57
CA ALA A 98 -3.94 -5.33 -8.48
C ALA A 98 -2.43 -5.57 -8.54
N GLU A 99 -1.69 -4.65 -9.13
CA GLU A 99 -0.24 -4.73 -9.20
C GLU A 99 0.38 -4.04 -7.99
N ILE A 100 1.53 -4.54 -7.53
CA ILE A 100 2.29 -3.92 -6.44
C ILE A 100 3.72 -3.70 -6.91
N GLU A 101 4.28 -2.54 -6.60
CA GLU A 101 5.63 -2.14 -6.99
C GLU A 101 6.34 -1.40 -5.86
N VAL A 102 7.60 -1.73 -5.61
CA VAL A 102 8.47 -0.92 -4.74
C VAL A 102 8.89 0.34 -5.51
N ILE A 103 8.66 1.50 -4.91
CA ILE A 103 8.97 2.81 -5.51
C ILE A 103 10.19 3.47 -4.86
N GLU A 104 10.51 3.10 -3.62
CA GLU A 104 11.68 3.63 -2.92
C GLU A 104 12.13 2.69 -1.79
N ARG A 105 13.43 2.73 -1.46
CA ARG A 105 14.12 1.82 -0.54
C ARG A 105 14.83 2.62 0.54
N PHE A 106 14.77 2.13 1.78
CA PHE A 106 15.30 2.83 2.95
C PHE A 106 15.89 1.86 3.96
N ASP A 107 16.90 2.32 4.68
CA ASP A 107 17.46 1.59 5.81
C ASP A 107 16.66 1.84 7.09
N THR A 108 16.16 3.07 7.27
CA THR A 108 15.44 3.45 8.50
C THR A 108 13.93 3.48 8.31
N LYS A 109 13.21 3.15 9.39
CA LYS A 109 11.73 3.24 9.45
C LYS A 109 11.28 4.69 9.30
N LEU A 110 12.00 5.62 9.93
CA LEU A 110 11.69 7.06 9.94
C LEU A 110 11.68 7.62 8.52
N ASP A 111 12.76 7.40 7.77
CA ASP A 111 12.89 7.92 6.40
C ASP A 111 11.82 7.33 5.50
N ALA A 112 11.55 6.03 5.62
CA ALA A 112 10.50 5.36 4.87
C ALA A 112 9.09 5.91 5.18
N MET A 113 8.79 6.27 6.43
CA MET A 113 7.51 6.86 6.82
C MET A 113 7.35 8.30 6.31
N ILE A 114 8.43 9.09 6.35
CA ILE A 114 8.42 10.44 5.75
C ILE A 114 8.19 10.32 4.24
N ALA A 115 8.93 9.44 3.57
CA ALA A 115 8.80 9.22 2.14
C ALA A 115 7.42 8.70 1.72
N GLU A 116 6.82 7.78 2.47
CA GLU A 116 5.44 7.31 2.24
C GLU A 116 4.47 8.50 2.21
N THR A 117 4.61 9.42 3.17
CA THR A 117 3.79 10.63 3.26
C THR A 117 4.05 11.58 2.08
N VAL A 118 5.31 11.79 1.71
CA VAL A 118 5.70 12.62 0.57
C VAL A 118 5.14 12.06 -0.74
N HIS A 119 5.26 10.76 -0.99
CA HIS A 119 4.70 10.11 -2.18
C HIS A 119 3.18 10.21 -2.23
N ALA A 120 2.50 9.95 -1.12
CA ALA A 120 1.05 10.12 -1.05
C ALA A 120 0.64 11.56 -1.40
N GLN A 121 1.37 12.56 -0.89
CA GLN A 121 1.07 13.97 -1.18
C GLN A 121 1.38 14.37 -2.62
N ARG A 122 2.45 13.86 -3.21
CA ARG A 122 2.75 14.07 -4.64
C ARG A 122 1.61 13.56 -5.50
N LEU A 123 1.11 12.35 -5.24
CA LEU A 123 -0.02 11.77 -5.95
C LEU A 123 -1.32 12.56 -5.68
N LEU A 124 -1.63 12.92 -4.44
CA LEU A 124 -2.84 13.71 -4.17
C LEU A 124 -2.82 15.07 -4.89
N LYS A 125 -1.68 15.78 -4.86
CA LYS A 125 -1.50 17.07 -5.55
C LYS A 125 -1.57 16.93 -7.08
N ALA A 126 -1.18 15.78 -7.60
CA ALA A 126 -1.29 15.43 -9.02
C ALA A 126 -2.71 14.97 -9.42
N GLY A 127 -3.66 14.92 -8.48
CA GLY A 127 -5.08 14.63 -8.75
C GLY A 127 -5.49 13.16 -8.59
N TYR A 128 -4.59 12.29 -8.11
CA TYR A 128 -4.92 10.88 -7.88
C TYR A 128 -5.85 10.69 -6.67
N ILE A 129 -6.74 9.70 -6.74
CA ILE A 129 -7.65 9.33 -5.65
C ILE A 129 -7.08 8.10 -4.92
N LEU A 130 -6.47 8.33 -3.75
CA LEU A 130 -5.87 7.25 -2.97
C LEU A 130 -6.85 6.62 -1.97
N CYS A 131 -6.69 5.31 -1.75
CA CYS A 131 -7.41 4.51 -0.77
C CYS A 131 -6.80 4.57 0.64
N ASN A 132 -5.75 5.38 0.85
CA ASN A 132 -5.13 5.60 2.15
C ASN A 132 -6.16 6.18 3.14
N ARG A 133 -6.10 5.76 4.41
CA ARG A 133 -7.04 6.20 5.45
C ARG A 133 -6.50 7.32 6.33
N TRP A 134 -5.19 7.41 6.46
CA TRP A 134 -4.54 8.38 7.34
C TRP A 134 -4.78 9.78 6.78
N PHE A 135 -5.11 10.74 7.64
CA PHE A 135 -5.49 12.09 7.23
C PHE A 135 -4.47 12.71 6.26
N PHE A 136 -3.18 12.59 6.60
CA PHE A 136 -2.05 13.14 5.84
C PHE A 136 -1.74 12.40 4.53
N GLN A 137 -2.46 11.32 4.24
CA GLN A 137 -2.34 10.54 3.01
C GLN A 137 -3.67 10.48 2.24
N ARG A 138 -4.69 11.18 2.74
CA ARG A 138 -6.04 11.25 2.15
C ARG A 138 -6.39 12.65 1.66
N TYR A 139 -5.87 13.69 2.30
CA TYR A 139 -6.13 15.08 1.94
C TYR A 139 -4.84 15.77 1.53
N ILE A 140 -4.96 16.69 0.56
CA ILE A 140 -3.84 17.53 0.14
C ILE A 140 -3.49 18.47 1.29
N LEU A 141 -2.22 18.46 1.68
CA LEU A 141 -1.68 19.31 2.73
C LEU A 141 -0.96 20.53 2.13
N THR A 142 -1.07 21.64 2.85
CA THR A 142 -0.17 22.80 2.68
C THR A 142 1.25 22.45 3.11
N GLU A 143 2.23 23.26 2.71
CA GLU A 143 3.64 23.06 3.10
C GLU A 143 3.81 23.09 4.61
N ARG A 144 3.18 24.04 5.29
CA ARG A 144 3.21 24.15 6.76
C ARG A 144 2.60 22.93 7.47
N GLU A 145 1.54 22.35 6.90
CA GLU A 145 0.97 21.11 7.44
C GLU A 145 1.89 19.93 7.22
N MET A 146 2.59 19.89 6.08
CA MET A 146 3.59 18.86 5.79
C MET A 146 4.76 18.91 6.78
N GLU A 147 5.30 20.09 7.06
CA GLU A 147 6.36 20.26 8.07
C GLU A 147 5.91 19.71 9.43
N LYS A 148 4.72 20.08 9.89
CA LYS A 148 4.15 19.57 11.16
C LYS A 148 3.99 18.06 11.17
N VAL A 149 3.64 17.45 10.05
CA VAL A 149 3.53 15.99 9.94
C VAL A 149 4.90 15.34 10.03
N VAL A 150 5.89 15.86 9.30
CA VAL A 150 7.27 15.35 9.36
C VAL A 150 7.83 15.46 10.77
N ASP A 151 7.63 16.59 11.44
CA ASP A 151 8.08 16.79 12.82
C ASP A 151 7.39 15.83 13.80
N ARG A 152 6.10 15.56 13.61
CA ARG A 152 5.38 14.55 14.40
C ARG A 152 5.91 13.13 14.18
N ILE A 153 6.25 12.78 12.93
CA ILE A 153 6.84 11.48 12.62
C ILE A 153 8.22 11.36 13.29
N ARG A 154 9.06 12.41 13.20
CA ARG A 154 10.37 12.47 13.87
C ARG A 154 10.24 12.36 15.39
N TYR A 155 9.30 13.10 15.98
CA TYR A 155 9.03 13.05 17.41
C TYR A 155 8.60 11.65 17.86
N ALA A 156 7.64 11.04 17.15
CA ALA A 156 7.19 9.68 17.46
C ALA A 156 8.33 8.65 17.35
N ALA A 157 9.19 8.77 16.33
CA ALA A 157 10.35 7.90 16.18
C ALA A 157 11.38 8.10 17.32
N ALA A 158 11.58 9.34 17.78
CA ALA A 158 12.45 9.64 18.91
C ALA A 158 11.89 9.06 20.23
N MET A 159 10.58 9.11 20.45
CA MET A 159 9.92 8.50 21.61
C MET A 159 10.06 6.98 21.61
N GLU A 160 9.85 6.32 20.45
CA GLU A 160 10.05 4.88 20.28
C GLU A 160 11.52 4.49 20.55
N ALA A 161 12.48 5.28 20.05
CA ALA A 161 13.91 5.06 20.31
C ALA A 161 14.31 5.27 21.78
N ALA A 162 13.60 6.13 22.50
CA ALA A 162 13.79 6.36 23.93
C ALA A 162 13.13 5.28 24.81
N GLY A 163 12.40 4.32 24.24
CA GLY A 163 11.73 3.24 24.97
C GLY A 163 10.40 3.65 25.62
N TRP A 164 9.75 4.69 25.10
CA TRP A 164 8.44 5.13 25.57
C TRP A 164 7.37 4.55 24.63
N ASP A 165 6.64 3.53 25.11
CA ASP A 165 5.47 2.93 24.44
C ASP A 165 4.15 3.60 24.88
#